data_AF-A0A2C9KGU1-F1
#
_entry.id   AF-A0A2C9KGU1-F1
#
_cell.length_a   1.000
_cell.length_b   1.000
_cell.length_c   1.000
_cell.angle_alpha   90.00
_cell.angle_beta   90.00
_cell.angle_gamma   90.00
#
_symmetry.space_group_name_H-M   'P 1'
#
loop_
_entity.id
_entity.type
_entity.pdbx_description
1 polymer ?
#
loop_
_entity_poly.entity_id
_entity_poly.type
_entity_poly.pdbx_seq_one_letter_code
_entity_poly.pdbx_strand_id
1 'polypeptide(L)'
;MKKKGYRRKGAGMTGAQLRKKQWKAKMASRSKSFGSNKCFKCGQEGHWANKCTGQAKNSWASQAENFDVTPVAESEFPSLREAAMMSRGIKEKLTVKARLILTVGAAEIG
;
A
#
# COMPACT_ATOMS: atom_id res chain seq x y z
N MET A 1 -45.65 13.88 19.06
CA MET A 1 -44.94 14.22 17.80
C MET A 1 -44.26 12.99 17.20
N LYS A 2 -44.53 12.65 15.94
CA LYS A 2 -43.84 11.57 15.21
C LYS A 2 -42.54 12.12 14.62
N LYS A 3 -41.38 11.66 15.11
CA LYS A 3 -40.07 12.04 14.52
C LYS A 3 -39.91 11.30 13.18
N LYS A 4 -39.81 12.05 12.08
CA LYS A 4 -39.55 11.48 10.75
C LYS A 4 -38.06 11.13 10.67
N GLY A 5 -37.74 9.84 10.73
CA GLY A 5 -36.36 9.35 10.59
C GLY A 5 -35.93 9.40 9.13
N TYR A 6 -34.95 10.24 8.80
CA TYR A 6 -34.37 10.24 7.46
C TYR A 6 -33.38 9.07 7.33
N ARG A 7 -33.80 7.99 6.66
CA ARG A 7 -32.86 6.98 6.19
C ARG A 7 -32.12 7.56 4.99
N ARG A 8 -30.80 7.70 5.08
CA ARG A 8 -29.98 8.14 3.95
C ARG A 8 -30.18 7.16 2.79
N LYS A 9 -30.86 7.64 1.74
CA LYS A 9 -31.13 6.90 0.52
C LYS A 9 -29.80 6.79 -0.24
N GLY A 10 -29.22 5.60 -0.27
CA GLY A 10 -27.97 5.33 -0.97
C GLY A 10 -27.22 4.21 -0.28
N ALA A 11 -27.38 3.00 -0.80
CA ALA A 11 -26.68 1.78 -0.38
C ALA A 11 -25.19 1.80 -0.76
N GLY A 12 -24.51 2.93 -0.53
CA GLY A 12 -23.07 3.03 -0.61
C GLY A 12 -22.44 2.44 0.65
N MET A 13 -21.38 1.67 0.47
CA MET A 13 -20.58 1.15 1.57
C MET A 13 -20.10 2.31 2.46
N THR A 14 -20.37 2.25 3.77
CA THR A 14 -19.89 3.27 4.70
C THR A 14 -18.35 3.30 4.72
N GLY A 15 -17.74 4.43 5.07
CA GLY A 15 -16.27 4.53 5.15
C GLY A 15 -15.64 3.46 6.06
N ALA A 16 -16.33 3.07 7.15
CA ALA A 16 -15.90 1.99 8.03
C ALA A 16 -15.96 0.61 7.34
N GLN A 17 -17.02 0.36 6.56
CA GLN A 17 -17.14 -0.86 5.76
C GLN A 17 -16.06 -0.90 4.67
N LEU A 18 -15.72 0.24 4.04
CA LEU A 18 -14.64 0.32 3.05
C LEU A 18 -13.28 -0.01 3.66
N ARG A 19 -12.94 0.56 4.82
CA ARG A 19 -11.71 0.25 5.56
C ARG A 19 -11.62 -1.25 5.89
N LYS A 20 -12.74 -1.86 6.32
CA LYS A 20 -12.81 -3.31 6.58
C LYS A 20 -12.60 -4.13 5.31
N LYS A 21 -13.18 -3.74 4.17
CA LYS A 21 -12.98 -4.41 2.87
C LYS A 21 -11.52 -4.32 2.42
N GLN A 22 -10.90 -3.15 2.54
CA GLN A 22 -9.49 -2.93 2.20
C GLN A 22 -8.55 -3.76 3.08
N TRP A 23 -8.78 -3.81 4.40
CA TRP A 23 -8.00 -4.65 5.30
C TRP A 23 -8.10 -6.15 4.95
N LYS A 24 -9.32 -6.64 4.66
CA LYS A 24 -9.52 -8.03 4.22
C LYS A 24 -8.77 -8.33 2.91
N ALA A 25 -8.83 -7.43 1.93
CA ALA A 25 -8.10 -7.58 0.68
C ALA A 25 -6.58 -7.62 0.90
N LYS A 26 -6.04 -6.74 1.76
CA LYS A 26 -4.63 -6.73 2.14
C LYS A 26 -4.20 -8.01 2.86
N MET A 27 -5.05 -8.58 3.71
CA MET A 27 -4.73 -9.85 4.38
C MET A 27 -4.82 -11.04 3.42
N ALA A 28 -5.79 -11.05 2.50
CA ALA A 28 -5.94 -12.10 1.50
C ALA A 28 -4.76 -12.14 0.50
N SER A 29 -4.22 -10.98 0.10
CA SER A 29 -3.03 -10.94 -0.77
C SER A 29 -1.79 -11.51 -0.07
N ARG A 30 -1.63 -11.28 1.24
CA ARG A 30 -0.54 -11.91 2.01
C ARG A 30 -0.61 -13.43 1.97
N SER A 31 -1.79 -14.02 2.16
CA SER A 31 -1.94 -15.48 2.06
C SER A 31 -1.72 -16.02 0.64
N LYS A 32 -1.96 -15.21 -0.40
CA LYS A 32 -1.74 -15.62 -1.79
C LYS A 32 -0.26 -15.60 -2.19
N SER A 33 0.51 -14.63 -1.68
CA SER A 33 1.95 -14.52 -1.95
C SER A 33 2.80 -15.52 -1.17
N PHE A 34 2.30 -16.06 -0.04
CA PHE A 34 2.99 -17.08 0.75
C PHE A 34 2.77 -18.48 0.14
N GLY A 35 3.17 -18.68 -1.12
CA GLY A 35 3.03 -19.93 -1.89
C GLY A 35 3.75 -21.15 -1.30
N SER A 36 4.29 -21.04 -0.09
CA SER A 36 4.84 -22.14 0.69
C SER A 36 4.49 -21.84 2.16
N ASN A 37 3.61 -22.64 2.77
CA ASN A 37 3.31 -22.60 4.21
C ASN A 37 4.51 -23.10 5.05
N LYS A 38 5.72 -22.65 4.69
CA LYS A 38 7.00 -23.00 5.29
C LYS A 38 7.38 -21.92 6.30
N CYS A 39 7.93 -22.37 7.42
CA CYS A 39 8.40 -21.53 8.49
C CYS A 39 9.64 -20.73 8.04
N PHE A 40 9.62 -19.41 8.16
CA PHE A 40 10.77 -18.55 7.84
C PHE A 40 11.99 -18.73 8.76
N LYS A 41 11.81 -19.40 9.91
CA LYS A 41 12.89 -19.60 10.89
C LYS A 41 13.62 -20.93 10.69
N CYS A 42 12.91 -22.00 10.35
CA CYS A 42 13.49 -23.34 10.21
C CYS A 42 13.21 -24.01 8.84
N GLY A 43 12.44 -23.38 7.95
CA GLY A 43 12.10 -23.90 6.63
C GLY A 43 11.11 -25.07 6.60
N GLN A 44 10.66 -25.59 7.76
CA GLN A 44 9.69 -26.68 7.83
C GLN A 44 8.27 -26.18 7.58
N GLU A 45 7.42 -26.99 6.95
CA GLU A 45 6.02 -26.66 6.74
C GLU A 45 5.12 -27.01 7.95
N GLY A 46 3.90 -26.46 7.97
CA GLY A 46 2.92 -26.72 9.02
C GLY A 46 2.90 -25.71 10.17
N HIS A 47 3.84 -24.75 10.22
CA HIS A 47 3.82 -23.65 11.17
C HIS A 47 4.48 -22.37 10.64
N TRP A 48 4.04 -21.21 11.14
CA TRP A 48 4.72 -19.92 10.94
C TRP A 48 5.87 -19.81 11.96
N ALA A 49 6.93 -19.06 11.63
CA ALA A 49 7.98 -18.58 12.55
C ALA A 49 7.53 -18.15 13.98
N ASN A 50 6.30 -17.67 14.21
CA ASN A 50 5.76 -17.27 15.52
C ASN A 50 5.47 -18.49 16.40
N LYS A 51 5.18 -19.64 15.77
CA LYS A 51 4.95 -20.94 16.44
C LYS A 51 6.08 -21.93 16.11
N CYS A 52 7.26 -21.43 15.76
CA CYS A 52 8.40 -22.28 15.46
C CYS A 52 8.97 -22.86 16.75
N THR A 53 8.94 -24.18 16.84
CA THR A 53 9.51 -24.94 17.97
C THR A 53 10.95 -25.40 17.71
N GLY A 54 11.44 -25.30 16.47
CA GLY A 54 12.80 -25.70 16.08
C GLY A 54 13.85 -24.59 16.25
N GLN A 55 15.11 -24.99 16.32
CA GLN A 55 16.24 -24.06 16.23
C GLN A 55 16.31 -23.41 14.85
N ALA A 56 16.68 -22.13 14.82
CA ALA A 56 16.76 -21.38 13.58
C ALA A 56 17.83 -22.00 12.67
N LYS A 57 17.43 -22.44 11.48
CA LYS A 57 18.37 -22.68 10.38
C LYS A 57 18.64 -21.30 9.82
N ASN A 58 19.60 -20.59 10.39
CA ASN A 58 20.01 -19.28 9.92
C ASN A 58 20.69 -19.41 8.55
N SER A 59 19.93 -19.71 7.50
CA SER A 59 20.39 -19.60 6.11
C SER A 59 20.81 -18.16 5.76
N TRP A 60 20.46 -17.19 6.60
CA TRP A 60 20.97 -15.82 6.57
C TRP A 60 22.47 -15.73 6.93
N ALA A 61 22.95 -16.59 7.85
CA ALA A 61 24.38 -16.63 8.21
C ALA A 61 25.24 -17.22 7.08
N SER A 62 24.68 -18.15 6.29
CA SER A 62 25.34 -18.71 5.10
C SER A 62 25.34 -17.77 3.88
N GLN A 63 24.86 -16.53 4.03
CA GLN A 63 24.96 -15.49 3.00
C GLN A 63 25.77 -14.28 3.50
N ALA A 64 26.48 -14.44 4.63
CA ALA A 64 27.37 -13.42 5.18
C ALA A 64 28.71 -13.32 4.41
N GLU A 65 29.02 -14.27 3.53
CA GLU A 65 30.30 -14.31 2.79
C GLU A 65 30.27 -13.55 1.45
N ASN A 66 29.12 -12.95 1.08
CA ASN A 66 29.00 -12.05 -0.08
C ASN A 66 28.32 -10.71 0.26
N PHE A 67 28.28 -10.32 1.53
CA PHE A 67 27.94 -8.95 1.87
C PHE A 67 29.21 -8.13 1.72
N ASP A 68 29.33 -7.39 0.61
CA ASP A 68 30.25 -6.28 0.54
C ASP A 68 29.88 -5.34 1.69
N VAL A 69 30.57 -5.50 2.83
CA VAL A 69 30.57 -4.53 3.93
C VAL A 69 31.37 -3.33 3.42
N THR A 70 30.85 -2.67 2.38
CA THR A 70 31.25 -1.32 2.07
C THR A 70 30.55 -0.46 3.13
N PRO A 71 31.28 0.30 3.94
CA PRO A 71 30.65 1.31 4.77
C PRO A 71 29.98 2.31 3.82
N VAL A 72 28.68 2.12 3.60
CA VAL A 72 27.85 3.07 2.85
C VAL A 72 28.00 4.40 3.59
N ALA A 73 28.56 5.38 2.90
CA ALA A 73 28.78 6.69 3.48
C ALA A 73 27.42 7.27 3.92
N GLU A 74 27.39 7.92 5.07
CA GLU A 74 26.19 8.56 5.65
C GLU A 74 25.46 9.47 4.64
N SER A 75 26.18 10.00 3.65
CA SER A 75 25.65 10.83 2.56
C SER A 75 24.71 10.11 1.57
N GLU A 76 24.68 8.78 1.56
CA GLU A 76 23.84 8.00 0.65
C GLU A 76 22.45 7.71 1.22
N PHE A 77 22.29 7.83 2.54
CA PHE A 77 20.98 7.76 3.20
C PHE A 77 20.35 9.15 3.26
N PRO A 78 19.14 9.35 2.68
CA PRO A 78 18.43 10.62 2.80
C PRO A 78 18.22 10.97 4.27
N SER A 79 18.46 12.24 4.63
CA SER A 79 18.20 12.71 5.99
C SER A 79 16.74 12.45 6.38
N LEU A 80 16.45 12.39 7.69
CA LEU A 80 15.08 12.19 8.21
C LEU A 80 14.08 13.18 7.59
N ARG A 81 14.54 14.41 7.31
CA ARG A 81 13.76 15.45 6.64
C ARG A 81 13.54 15.13 5.16
N GLU A 82 14.57 14.72 4.43
CA GLU A 82 14.46 14.38 3.01
C GLU A 82 13.58 13.15 2.77
N ALA A 83 13.75 12.09 3.57
CA ALA A 83 12.90 10.91 3.51
C ALA A 83 11.41 11.26 3.75
N ALA A 84 11.15 12.19 4.68
CA ALA A 84 9.80 12.70 4.93
C ALA A 84 9.25 13.51 3.75
N MET A 85 10.09 14.23 3.00
CA MET A 85 9.69 14.95 1.79
C MET A 85 9.38 13.98 0.64
N MET A 86 10.20 12.94 0.44
CA MET A 86 9.98 11.92 -0.60
C MET A 86 8.71 11.09 -0.38
N SER A 87 8.32 10.88 0.89
CA SER A 87 7.11 10.12 1.26
C SER A 87 5.81 10.90 1.09
N ARG A 88 5.90 12.23 0.93
CA ARG A 88 4.73 13.07 0.65
C ARG A 88 4.36 12.87 -0.82
N GLY A 89 3.50 11.89 -1.08
CA GLY A 89 2.92 11.69 -2.41
C GLY A 89 2.42 13.01 -3.02
N ILE A 90 2.53 13.15 -4.34
CA ILE A 90 2.20 14.36 -5.08
C ILE A 90 0.72 14.67 -4.86
N LYS A 91 0.41 15.70 -4.05
CA LYS A 91 -0.92 16.32 -4.06
C LYS A 91 -0.95 17.28 -5.24
N GLU A 92 -1.19 16.75 -6.44
CA GLU A 92 -1.52 17.54 -7.62
C GLU A 92 -2.69 18.48 -7.24
N LYS A 93 -2.39 19.77 -7.04
CA LYS A 93 -3.43 20.79 -6.97
C LYS A 93 -3.91 20.95 -8.40
N LEU A 94 -4.94 20.21 -8.79
CA LEU A 94 -5.66 20.47 -10.04
C LEU A 94 -6.19 21.91 -9.99
N THR A 95 -5.42 22.85 -10.53
CA THR A 95 -5.91 24.19 -10.82
C THR A 95 -6.78 24.03 -12.05
N VAL A 96 -8.06 23.75 -11.87
CA VAL A 96 -9.03 23.78 -12.96
C VAL A 96 -9.19 25.26 -13.34
N LYS A 97 -8.28 25.75 -14.21
CA LYS A 97 -8.45 27.02 -14.90
C LYS A 97 -9.71 26.84 -15.74
N ALA A 98 -10.76 27.55 -15.37
CA ALA A 98 -12.05 27.55 -16.03
C ALA A 98 -11.85 27.64 -17.55
N ARG A 99 -12.17 26.57 -18.27
CA ARG A 99 -12.25 26.58 -19.73
C ARG A 99 -13.55 27.31 -20.06
N LEU A 100 -13.42 28.63 -20.24
CA LEU A 100 -14.46 29.49 -20.76
C LEU A 100 -15.00 28.85 -22.05
N ILE A 101 -16.30 28.62 -22.05
CA ILE A 101 -17.07 28.08 -23.16
C ILE A 101 -16.96 29.10 -24.31
N LEU A 102 -16.20 28.78 -25.36
CA LEU A 102 -16.34 29.45 -26.65
C LEU A 102 -17.42 28.70 -27.43
N THR A 103 -18.56 29.37 -27.48
CA THR A 103 -19.80 29.02 -28.14
C THR A 103 -19.66 29.11 -29.66
N VAL A 104 -20.10 28.04 -30.36
CA VAL A 104 -20.71 27.94 -31.70
C VAL A 104 -19.98 28.50 -32.94
N GLY A 105 -19.90 27.68 -33.99
CA GLY A 105 -19.79 28.20 -35.37
C GLY A 105 -19.16 27.24 -36.38
N ALA A 106 -19.76 26.06 -36.61
CA ALA A 106 -19.49 25.25 -37.80
C ALA A 106 -20.58 25.53 -38.84
N ALA A 107 -20.21 26.12 -39.98
CA ALA A 107 -20.92 26.13 -41.27
C ALA A 107 -20.09 27.00 -42.23
N GLU A 108 -19.83 26.71 -43.50
CA GLU A 108 -20.02 25.58 -44.40
C GLU A 108 -19.01 25.79 -45.54
N ILE A 109 -18.62 24.71 -46.20
CA ILE A 109 -17.70 24.69 -47.35
C ILE A 109 -18.53 25.04 -48.59
N GLY A 110 -18.13 26.09 -49.31
CA GLY A 110 -18.69 26.49 -50.60
C GLY A 110 -17.66 27.24 -51.41
#